data_AF-A0A966Y6Q7-F1
#
_entry.id   AF-A0A966Y6Q7-F1
#
_cell.length_a   1.000
_cell.length_b   1.000
_cell.length_c   1.000
_cell.angle_alpha   90.00
_cell.angle_beta   90.00
_cell.angle_gamma   90.00
#
_symmetry.space_group_name_H-M   'P 1'
#
loop_
_entity.id
_entity.type
_entity.pdbx_description
1 polymer ?
#
loop_
_entity_poly.entity_id
_entity_poly.type
_entity_poly.pdbx_seq_one_letter_code
_entity_poly.pdbx_strand_id
1 'polypeptide(L)' 'KTGARGLRSILENVLLKTMFDLPSQDNIEEVIVDASAVKGLTQPILVHSKGESKAKNNKTSAA' A
#
# COMPACT_ATOMS: atom_id res chain seq x y z
N LYS A 1 12.28 -21.75 17.24
CA LYS A 1 12.43 -21.15 15.89
C LYS A 1 11.15 -21.40 15.12
N THR A 2 10.48 -20.37 14.59
CA THR A 2 9.13 -20.43 13.99
C THR A 2 9.07 -21.05 12.57
N GLY A 3 10.22 -21.45 11.99
CA GLY A 3 10.28 -22.14 10.70
C GLY A 3 9.57 -21.38 9.56
N ALA A 4 9.17 -22.09 8.51
CA ALA A 4 8.43 -21.49 7.38
C ALA A 4 7.08 -20.86 7.78
N ARG A 5 6.52 -21.25 8.94
CA ARG A 5 5.24 -20.72 9.43
C ARG A 5 5.35 -19.24 9.82
N GLY A 6 6.54 -18.77 10.21
CA GLY A 6 6.78 -17.38 10.55
C GLY A 6 6.79 -16.42 9.36
N LEU A 7 6.93 -16.93 8.13
CA LEU A 7 6.99 -16.06 6.94
C LEU A 7 5.67 -15.33 6.70
N ARG A 8 4.54 -16.02 6.91
CA ARG A 8 3.22 -15.43 6.75
C ARG A 8 3.00 -14.27 7.71
N SER A 9 3.34 -14.44 8.98
CA SER A 9 3.17 -13.39 10.00
C SER A 9 4.11 -12.21 9.78
N ILE A 10 5.34 -12.44 9.28
CA ILE A 10 6.23 -11.35 8.87
C ILE A 10 5.61 -10.55 7.72
N LEU A 11 5.11 -11.24 6.69
CA LEU A 11 4.51 -10.59 5.52
C LEU A 11 3.24 -9.79 5.89
N GLU A 12 2.35 -10.39 6.70
CA GLU A 12 1.13 -9.73 7.18
C GLU A 12 1.47 -8.46 7.95
N ASN A 13 2.44 -8.49 8.87
CA ASN A 13 2.86 -7.31 9.62
C ASN A 13 3.41 -6.18 8.74
N VAL A 14 4.19 -6.52 7.72
CA VAL A 14 4.79 -5.53 6.79
C VAL A 14 3.72 -4.90 5.90
N LEU A 15 2.72 -5.68 5.46
CA LEU A 15 1.73 -5.24 4.47
C LEU A 15 0.42 -4.74 5.06
N LEU A 16 0.14 -4.95 6.35
CA LEU A 16 -1.17 -4.67 6.96
C LEU A 16 -1.67 -3.24 6.67
N LYS A 17 -0.81 -2.23 6.87
CA LYS A 17 -1.16 -0.83 6.59
C LYS A 17 -1.42 -0.60 5.11
N THR A 18 -0.53 -1.08 4.24
CA THR A 18 -0.67 -0.94 2.79
C THR A 18 -1.94 -1.60 2.29
N MET A 19 -2.27 -2.82 2.73
CA MET A 19 -3.49 -3.52 2.33
C MET A 19 -4.77 -2.79 2.77
N PHE A 20 -4.73 -2.08 3.90
CA PHE A 20 -5.86 -1.27 4.36
C PHE A 20 -6.03 0.00 3.53
N ASP A 21 -4.93 0.70 3.20
CA ASP A 21 -4.97 1.98 2.49
C ASP A 21 -5.19 1.81 0.97
N LEU A 22 -4.62 0.75 0.37
CA LEU A 22 -4.59 0.52 -1.08
C LEU A 22 -5.97 0.55 -1.76
N PRO A 23 -7.04 -0.07 -1.21
CA PRO A 23 -8.36 -0.06 -1.85
C PRO A 23 -8.98 1.33 -1.99
N SER A 24 -8.52 2.30 -1.19
CA SER A 24 -9.00 3.69 -1.23
C SER A 24 -8.09 4.61 -2.07
N GLN A 25 -6.96 4.09 -2.57
CA GLN A 25 -6.02 4.86 -3.37
C GLN A 25 -6.29 4.62 -4.86
N ASP A 26 -6.46 5.71 -5.61
CA ASP A 26 -6.59 5.65 -7.07
C ASP A 26 -5.19 5.62 -7.72
N ASN A 27 -5.07 4.98 -8.89
CA ASN A 27 -3.89 5.01 -9.76
C ASN A 27 -2.60 4.36 -9.20
N ILE A 28 -2.70 3.39 -8.28
CA ILE A 28 -1.54 2.59 -7.85
C ILE A 28 -1.21 1.51 -8.88
N GLU A 29 0.04 1.47 -9.34
CA GLU A 29 0.54 0.51 -10.33
C GLU A 29 1.39 -0.59 -9.70
N GLU A 30 2.23 -0.21 -8.74
CA GLU A 30 3.21 -1.11 -8.13
C GLU A 30 3.43 -0.76 -6.65
N VAL A 31 3.63 -1.80 -5.83
CA VAL A 31 4.04 -1.69 -4.43
C VAL A 31 5.41 -2.34 -4.27
N ILE A 32 6.41 -1.54 -3.91
CA ILE A 32 7.79 -2.01 -3.73
C ILE A 32 8.07 -2.21 -2.24
N VAL A 33 8.48 -3.43 -1.88
CA VAL A 33 8.86 -3.81 -0.51
C VAL A 33 10.36 -4.07 -0.46
N ASP A 34 11.09 -3.22 0.25
CA ASP A 34 12.54 -3.33 0.41
C ASP A 34 12.93 -3.87 1.80
N ALA A 35 14.23 -4.06 2.02
CA ALA A 35 14.74 -4.55 3.30
C ALA A 35 14.45 -3.60 4.48
N SER A 36 14.29 -2.30 4.22
CA SER A 36 13.97 -1.30 5.25
C SER A 36 12.52 -1.44 5.70
N ALA A 37 11.60 -1.67 4.76
CA ALA A 37 10.20 -1.94 5.03
C ALA A 37 10.02 -3.26 5.81
N VAL A 38 10.75 -4.31 5.42
CA VAL A 38 10.71 -5.60 6.16
C VAL A 38 11.24 -5.46 7.60
N LYS A 39 12.20 -4.56 7.84
CA LYS A 39 12.72 -4.24 9.18
C LYS A 39 11.84 -3.25 9.96
N GLY A 40 10.76 -2.75 9.37
CA GLY A 40 9.85 -1.76 9.97
C GLY A 40 10.45 -0.35 10.09
N LEU A 41 11.51 -0.05 9.34
CA LEU A 41 12.18 1.26 9.37
C LEU A 41 11.49 2.27 8.45
N THR A 42 10.86 1.78 7.38
CA THR A 42 10.15 2.58 6.38
C THR A 42 8.82 1.91 6.02
N GLN A 43 7.93 2.63 5.33
CA GLN A 43 6.74 2.06 4.72
C GLN A 43 7.04 1.57 3.30
N PRO A 44 6.28 0.59 2.78
CA PRO A 44 6.36 0.20 1.36
C PRO A 44 6.16 1.39 0.43
N ILE A 45 6.87 1.39 -0.70
CA ILE A 45 6.82 2.48 -1.68
C ILE A 45 5.67 2.21 -2.65
N LEU A 46 4.82 3.22 -2.87
CA LEU A 46 3.69 3.15 -3.80
C LEU A 46 4.01 3.90 -5.09
N VAL A 47 4.09 3.18 -6.20
CA VAL A 47 4.30 3.74 -7.53
C VAL A 47 2.95 3.99 -8.18
N HIS A 48 2.74 5.20 -8.68
CA HIS A 48 1.51 5.60 -9.33
C HIS A 48 1.69 5.59 -10.85
N SER A 49 0.66 5.17 -11.59
CA SER A 49 0.69 5.25 -13.06
C SER A 49 0.76 6.70 -13.52
N LYS A 50 1.60 6.98 -14.53
CA LYS A 50 1.73 8.31 -15.16
C LYS A 50 0.55 8.70 -16.07
N GLY A 51 -0.58 8.01 -15.96
CA GLY A 51 -1.77 8.20 -16.80
C GLY A 51 -2.91 8.84 -16.02
N GLU A 52 -3.14 10.12 -16.29
CA GLU A 52 -4.30 10.94 -15.91
C GLU A 52 -4.57 11.13 -14.41
N SER A 53 -4.07 12.26 -13.90
CA SER A 53 -4.64 12.99 -12.77
C SER A 53 -6.13 13.30 -13.01
N LYS A 54 -7.03 12.33 -12.84
CA LYS A 54 -8.42 12.64 -12.55
C LYS A 54 -8.52 13.03 -11.09
N ALA A 55 -8.34 14.32 -10.85
CA ALA A 55 -8.90 14.99 -9.70
C ALA A 55 -10.39 14.61 -9.62
N LYS A 56 -10.76 13.66 -8.75
CA LYS A 56 -12.15 13.46 -8.33
C LYS A 56 -12.53 14.68 -7.48
N ASN A 57 -12.91 15.73 -8.18
CA ASN A 57 -13.75 16.81 -7.68
C ASN A 57 -15.10 16.19 -7.27
N ASN A 58 -15.23 15.78 -6.01
CA ASN A 58 -16.53 15.50 -5.42
C ASN A 58 -17.24 16.84 -5.15
N LYS A 59 -17.71 17.50 -6.22
CA LYS A 59 -18.89 18.38 -6.16
C LYS A 59 -20.12 17.47 -6.13
N THR A 60 -20.58 17.08 -4.95
CA THR A 60 -22.01 16.85 -4.73
C THR A 60 -22.59 18.09 -4.08
N SER A 61 -22.95 19.01 -4.97
CA SER A 61 -24.10 19.89 -4.81
C SER A 61 -25.35 19.03 -4.64
N ALA A 62 -26.05 19.19 -3.53
CA ALA A 62 -27.48 18.89 -3.45
C ALA A 62 -28.12 19.96 -2.57
N ALA A 63 -29.20 20.53 -3.10
CA ALA A 63 -30.02 21.60 -2.54
C ALA A 63 -30.82 21.17 -1.31
#